data_AF-A0A257RBH8-F1
#
_entry.id   AF-A0A257RBH8-F1
#
_cell.length_a   1.000
_cell.length_b   1.000
_cell.length_c   1.000
_cell.angle_alpha   90.00
_cell.angle_beta   90.00
_cell.angle_gamma   90.00
#
_symmetry.space_group_name_H-M   'P 1'
#
loop_
_entity.id
_entity.type
_entity.pdbx_description
1 polymer ?
#
loop_
_entity_poly.entity_id
_entity_poly.type
_entity_poly.pdbx_seq_one_letter_code
_entity_poly.pdbx_strand_id
1 'polypeptide(L)'
;MQTIGEIITRLNLSRAGRWHRGTCPNCGKDSLSVAEGRAGIKATCHYGCDRGALREALGAGKLPQRDPEADQRETAARASATEAAAKIWGGADPVTPDDPAGRYLAARHLAAAIGNDRLRYRRDTPHPSGARWPAMICRIDNAAGDLVAIQRVYLDLEGRKADVDPVKACKGPLWGGAIRFATGPEIVVAEGPESALAAGHLLGLPAWSAINAGNLGKGLILPPEVRRVVIAADHDKPGIEAAEAAARRWKAEGRAVRIVRPDKPGDDFADVLAQRAGGAN
;
A
#
# COMPACT_ATOMS: atom_id res chain seq x y z
N MET A 1 -29.15 -21.18 5.51
CA MET A 1 -28.25 -20.56 4.49
C MET A 1 -27.60 -19.40 5.19
N GLN A 2 -26.26 -19.38 5.35
CA GLN A 2 -25.66 -18.35 6.21
C GLN A 2 -25.76 -16.95 5.58
N THR A 3 -26.31 -15.98 6.30
CA THR A 3 -26.40 -14.58 5.86
C THR A 3 -25.09 -13.84 6.07
N ILE A 4 -24.90 -12.69 5.41
CA ILE A 4 -23.72 -11.86 5.69
C ILE A 4 -23.68 -11.39 7.14
N GLY A 5 -24.85 -11.13 7.75
CA GLY A 5 -24.99 -10.78 9.16
C GLY A 5 -24.44 -11.88 10.08
N GLU A 6 -24.75 -13.15 9.79
CA GLU A 6 -24.24 -14.28 10.58
C GLU A 6 -22.72 -14.44 10.43
N ILE A 7 -22.15 -14.20 9.24
CA ILE A 7 -20.70 -14.21 9.03
C ILE A 7 -20.04 -13.05 9.80
N ILE A 8 -20.62 -11.85 9.73
CA ILE A 8 -20.14 -10.67 10.45
C ILE A 8 -20.10 -10.93 11.95
N THR A 9 -21.20 -11.42 12.52
CA THR A 9 -21.30 -11.71 13.95
C THR A 9 -20.34 -12.82 14.36
N ARG A 10 -20.33 -13.94 13.62
CA ARG A 10 -19.50 -15.11 13.96
C ARG A 10 -18.00 -14.83 13.90
N LEU A 11 -17.57 -14.02 12.92
CA LEU A 11 -16.16 -13.66 12.74
C LEU A 11 -15.80 -12.31 13.36
N ASN A 12 -16.72 -11.67 14.08
CA ASN A 12 -16.56 -10.36 14.70
C ASN A 12 -16.01 -9.30 13.72
N LEU A 13 -16.62 -9.21 12.53
CA LEU A 13 -16.13 -8.34 11.46
C LEU A 13 -16.57 -6.88 11.68
N SER A 14 -15.64 -5.96 11.48
CA SER A 14 -15.88 -4.52 11.59
C SER A 14 -16.28 -3.89 10.26
N ARG A 15 -17.25 -2.97 10.27
CA ARG A 15 -17.71 -2.28 9.06
C ARG A 15 -16.64 -1.34 8.50
N ALA A 16 -16.48 -1.36 7.18
CA ALA A 16 -15.53 -0.57 6.40
C ALA A 16 -16.16 -0.17 5.05
N GLY A 17 -17.00 0.87 5.08
CA GLY A 17 -17.79 1.29 3.92
C GLY A 17 -18.83 0.23 3.55
N ARG A 18 -18.80 -0.25 2.31
CA ARG A 18 -19.64 -1.37 1.85
C ARG A 18 -19.11 -2.76 2.25
N TRP A 19 -17.92 -2.83 2.82
CA TRP A 19 -17.27 -4.08 3.24
C TRP A 19 -17.30 -4.22 4.76
N HIS A 20 -17.13 -5.43 5.24
CA HIS A 20 -16.88 -5.83 6.62
C HIS A 20 -15.54 -6.56 6.66
N ARG A 21 -14.71 -6.33 7.68
CA ARG A 21 -13.32 -6.81 7.69
C ARG A 21 -12.93 -7.40 9.03
N GLY A 22 -11.99 -8.33 8.99
CA GLY A 22 -11.46 -8.96 10.19
C GLY A 22 -10.56 -10.14 9.88
N THR A 23 -10.42 -11.02 10.87
CA THR A 23 -9.60 -12.21 10.79
C THR A 23 -10.13 -13.20 9.76
N CYS A 24 -9.26 -13.59 8.83
CA CYS A 24 -9.52 -14.65 7.88
C CYS A 24 -9.63 -15.99 8.62
N PRO A 25 -10.75 -16.72 8.52
CA PRO A 25 -10.91 -17.99 9.22
C PRO A 25 -10.00 -19.09 8.65
N ASN A 26 -9.43 -18.90 7.45
CA ASN A 26 -8.52 -19.88 6.85
C ASN A 26 -7.07 -19.72 7.35
N CYS A 27 -6.52 -18.50 7.35
CA CYS A 27 -5.11 -18.28 7.74
C CYS A 27 -4.93 -17.59 9.10
N GLY A 28 -6.01 -17.19 9.76
CA GLY A 28 -5.96 -16.49 11.05
C GLY A 28 -5.38 -15.07 10.99
N LYS A 29 -5.15 -14.50 9.80
CA LYS A 29 -4.64 -13.13 9.63
C LYS A 29 -5.78 -12.13 9.44
N ASP A 30 -5.68 -10.93 10.01
CA ASP A 30 -6.62 -9.82 9.78
C ASP A 30 -6.47 -9.27 8.35
N SER A 31 -7.09 -10.02 7.44
CA SER A 31 -6.88 -9.94 6.00
C SER A 31 -8.15 -10.26 5.23
N LEU A 32 -9.26 -10.55 5.93
CA LEU A 32 -10.53 -10.85 5.31
C LEU A 32 -11.30 -9.57 5.03
N SER A 33 -11.76 -9.41 3.80
CA SER A 33 -12.84 -8.48 3.46
C SER A 33 -14.05 -9.27 2.98
N VAL A 34 -15.22 -8.96 3.52
CA VAL A 34 -16.51 -9.55 3.17
C VAL A 34 -17.51 -8.46 2.82
N ALA A 35 -18.28 -8.58 1.76
CA ALA A 35 -19.31 -7.61 1.42
C ALA A 35 -20.51 -8.29 0.78
N GLU A 36 -21.65 -7.61 0.83
CA GLU A 36 -22.81 -8.02 0.05
C GLU A 36 -22.61 -7.56 -1.40
N GLY A 37 -22.71 -8.50 -2.32
CA GLY A 37 -22.66 -8.27 -3.76
C GLY A 37 -24.01 -8.59 -4.40
N ARG A 38 -24.20 -8.15 -5.65
CA ARG A 38 -25.44 -8.40 -6.42
C ARG A 38 -25.80 -9.88 -6.55
N ALA A 39 -24.78 -10.76 -6.60
CA ALA A 39 -24.99 -12.20 -6.67
C ALA A 39 -25.02 -12.86 -5.28
N GLY A 40 -24.70 -12.14 -4.19
CA GLY A 40 -24.57 -12.63 -2.81
C GLY A 40 -23.23 -12.23 -2.18
N ILE A 41 -22.78 -12.95 -1.15
CA ILE A 41 -21.61 -12.58 -0.34
C ILE A 41 -20.30 -12.68 -1.15
N LYS A 42 -19.51 -11.61 -1.16
CA LYS A 42 -18.13 -11.57 -1.67
C LYS A 42 -17.17 -11.70 -0.50
N ALA A 43 -16.18 -12.57 -0.61
CA ALA A 43 -15.11 -12.70 0.37
C ALA A 43 -13.73 -12.69 -0.30
N THR A 44 -12.75 -12.04 0.31
CA THR A 44 -11.37 -12.02 -0.17
C THR A 44 -10.42 -12.02 1.01
N CYS A 45 -9.48 -12.95 1.02
CA CYS A 45 -8.33 -12.91 1.91
C CYS A 45 -7.17 -12.23 1.17
N HIS A 46 -6.77 -11.07 1.64
CA HIS A 46 -5.71 -10.29 1.02
C HIS A 46 -4.31 -10.86 1.29
N TYR A 47 -4.19 -11.82 2.23
CA TYR A 47 -2.97 -12.58 2.47
C TYR A 47 -2.66 -13.57 1.34
N GLY A 48 -3.61 -13.80 0.44
CA GLY A 48 -3.43 -14.70 -0.69
C GLY A 48 -3.86 -16.14 -0.41
N CYS A 49 -4.74 -16.38 0.57
CA CYS A 49 -5.32 -17.72 0.74
C CYS A 49 -6.01 -18.19 -0.55
N ASP A 50 -5.94 -19.49 -0.79
CA ASP A 50 -6.79 -20.14 -1.77
C ASP A 50 -8.28 -19.83 -1.50
N ARG A 51 -9.03 -19.60 -2.59
CA ARG A 51 -10.44 -19.21 -2.50
C ARG A 51 -11.34 -20.36 -2.08
N GLY A 52 -11.02 -21.60 -2.49
CA GLY A 52 -11.74 -22.80 -2.08
C GLY A 52 -11.61 -23.00 -0.57
N ALA A 53 -10.39 -22.93 -0.06
CA ALA A 53 -10.09 -23.02 1.37
C ALA A 53 -10.76 -21.88 2.17
N LEU A 54 -10.74 -20.64 1.65
CA LEU A 54 -11.44 -19.52 2.29
C LEU A 54 -12.96 -19.75 2.33
N ARG A 55 -13.57 -20.26 1.26
CA ARG A 55 -15.01 -20.54 1.20
C ARG A 55 -15.41 -21.61 2.19
N GLU A 56 -14.63 -22.67 2.30
CA GLU A 56 -14.83 -23.75 3.27
C GLU A 56 -14.73 -23.23 4.70
N ALA A 57 -13.67 -22.49 5.02
CA ALA A 57 -13.47 -21.89 6.34
C ALA A 57 -14.55 -20.86 6.73
N LEU A 58 -15.21 -20.25 5.74
CA LEU A 58 -16.36 -19.37 5.98
C LEU A 58 -17.63 -20.12 6.35
N GLY A 59 -17.68 -21.46 6.29
CA GLY A 59 -18.87 -22.26 6.61
C GLY A 59 -20.07 -21.94 5.71
N ALA A 60 -19.82 -21.20 4.62
CA ALA A 60 -20.86 -20.62 3.81
C ALA A 60 -21.30 -21.63 2.76
N GLY A 61 -22.25 -22.50 3.16
CA GLY A 61 -22.91 -23.47 2.27
C GLY A 61 -23.54 -22.84 1.03
N LYS A 62 -23.74 -21.51 1.01
CA LYS A 62 -23.97 -20.70 -0.18
C LYS A 62 -23.34 -19.30 -0.02
N LEU A 63 -22.01 -19.20 -0.03
CA LEU A 63 -21.44 -18.10 -0.83
C LEU A 63 -22.10 -18.26 -2.20
N PRO A 64 -22.68 -17.22 -2.81
CA PRO A 64 -23.10 -17.40 -4.18
C PRO A 64 -21.92 -17.96 -4.94
N GLN A 65 -22.17 -18.95 -5.78
CA GLN A 65 -21.22 -19.16 -6.85
C GLN A 65 -21.18 -17.81 -7.57
N ARG A 66 -20.12 -17.03 -7.33
CA ARG A 66 -19.74 -16.05 -8.33
C ARG A 66 -19.67 -16.86 -9.60
N ASP A 67 -20.32 -16.35 -10.63
CA ASP A 67 -20.15 -16.85 -11.99
C ASP A 67 -18.66 -17.23 -12.13
N PRO A 68 -18.33 -18.53 -12.25
CA PRO A 68 -16.95 -18.98 -12.29
C PRO A 68 -16.18 -18.22 -13.37
N GLU A 69 -16.85 -17.84 -14.45
CA GLU A 69 -16.29 -16.99 -15.48
C GLU A 69 -16.01 -15.57 -14.99
N ALA A 70 -16.87 -14.95 -14.18
CA ALA A 70 -16.62 -13.64 -13.60
C ALA A 70 -15.43 -13.66 -12.62
N ASP A 71 -15.27 -14.75 -11.87
CA ASP A 71 -14.12 -14.96 -10.99
C ASP A 71 -12.82 -15.22 -11.75
N GLN A 72 -12.88 -16.01 -12.81
CA GLN A 72 -11.78 -16.21 -13.74
C GLN A 72 -11.41 -14.90 -14.43
N ARG A 73 -12.40 -14.12 -14.90
CA ARG A 73 -12.22 -12.79 -15.49
C ARG A 73 -11.54 -11.81 -14.52
N GLU A 74 -11.96 -11.75 -13.25
CA GLU A 74 -11.28 -10.90 -12.25
C GLU A 74 -9.84 -11.37 -11.98
N THR A 75 -9.63 -12.68 -11.88
CA THR A 75 -8.29 -13.26 -11.64
C THR A 75 -7.35 -12.95 -12.81
N ALA A 76 -7.81 -13.20 -14.03
CA ALA A 76 -7.10 -12.89 -15.26
C ALA A 76 -6.84 -11.39 -15.40
N ALA A 77 -7.80 -10.53 -15.05
CA ALA A 77 -7.61 -9.09 -15.05
C ALA A 77 -6.56 -8.63 -14.03
N ARG A 78 -6.53 -9.23 -12.83
CA ARG A 78 -5.49 -8.95 -11.82
C ARG A 78 -4.12 -9.43 -12.30
N ALA A 79 -4.02 -10.64 -12.85
CA ALA A 79 -2.78 -11.17 -13.41
C ALA A 79 -2.26 -10.28 -14.55
N SER A 80 -3.11 -9.93 -15.51
CA SER A 80 -2.79 -9.02 -16.60
C SER A 80 -2.37 -7.62 -16.10
N ALA A 81 -3.02 -7.10 -15.05
CA ALA A 81 -2.63 -5.83 -14.44
C ALA A 81 -1.25 -5.91 -13.76
N THR A 82 -0.95 -7.02 -13.08
CA THR A 82 0.38 -7.30 -12.50
C THR A 82 1.44 -7.42 -13.59
N GLU A 83 1.19 -8.17 -14.67
CA GLU A 83 2.10 -8.29 -15.81
C GLU A 83 2.38 -6.93 -16.46
N ALA A 84 1.36 -6.11 -16.64
CA ALA A 84 1.53 -4.76 -17.16
C ALA A 84 2.36 -3.87 -16.22
N ALA A 85 2.18 -4.00 -14.90
CA ALA A 85 3.02 -3.32 -13.91
C ALA A 85 4.48 -3.79 -13.99
N ALA A 86 4.69 -5.10 -14.06
CA ALA A 86 6.01 -5.72 -14.20
C ALA A 86 6.72 -5.29 -15.50
N LYS A 87 5.99 -5.17 -16.61
CA LYS A 87 6.53 -4.67 -17.89
C LYS A 87 6.95 -3.21 -17.81
N ILE A 88 6.15 -2.35 -17.16
CA ILE A 88 6.53 -0.95 -16.95
C ILE A 88 7.78 -0.86 -16.07
N TRP A 89 7.81 -1.63 -14.97
CA TRP A 89 8.95 -1.71 -14.05
C TRP A 89 10.22 -2.18 -14.75
N GLY A 90 10.15 -3.30 -15.47
CA GLY A 90 11.29 -3.91 -16.16
C GLY A 90 11.88 -3.05 -17.28
N GLY A 91 11.05 -2.20 -17.91
CA GLY A 91 11.49 -1.23 -18.92
C GLY A 91 11.75 0.18 -18.38
N ALA A 92 12.04 0.30 -17.08
CA ALA A 92 12.43 1.55 -16.43
C ALA A 92 13.85 1.44 -15.89
N ASP A 93 14.54 2.58 -15.76
CA ASP A 93 15.94 2.66 -15.38
C ASP A 93 16.09 2.96 -13.88
N PRO A 94 17.22 2.61 -13.25
CA PRO A 94 17.54 3.08 -11.89
C PRO A 94 17.49 4.61 -11.81
N VAL A 95 17.02 5.14 -10.69
CA VAL A 95 17.04 6.60 -10.45
C VAL A 95 18.47 7.09 -10.27
N THR A 96 18.81 8.15 -10.99
CA THR A 96 20.09 8.86 -10.98
C THR A 96 19.88 10.30 -10.50
N PRO A 97 20.92 10.98 -9.97
CA PRO A 97 20.79 12.39 -9.55
C PRO A 97 20.34 13.36 -10.65
N ASP A 98 20.71 13.06 -11.91
CA ASP A 98 20.53 13.98 -13.03
C ASP A 98 19.16 13.84 -13.72
N ASP A 99 18.43 12.75 -13.47
CA ASP A 99 17.10 12.57 -14.04
C ASP A 99 16.01 13.29 -13.22
N PRO A 100 14.81 13.48 -13.79
CA PRO A 100 13.71 14.13 -13.08
C PRO A 100 13.33 13.50 -11.73
N ALA A 101 13.43 12.17 -11.57
CA ALA A 101 13.12 11.52 -10.30
C ALA A 101 14.21 11.79 -9.25
N GLY A 102 15.48 11.82 -9.64
CA GLY A 102 16.58 12.24 -8.77
C GLY A 102 16.41 13.66 -8.27
N ARG A 103 16.12 14.60 -9.19
CA ARG A 103 15.83 16.01 -8.86
C ARG A 103 14.62 16.14 -7.94
N TYR A 104 13.56 15.38 -8.19
CA TYR A 104 12.36 15.34 -7.36
C TYR A 104 12.64 14.91 -5.92
N LEU A 105 13.48 13.89 -5.75
CA LEU A 105 13.91 13.39 -4.44
C LEU A 105 14.83 14.40 -3.74
N ALA A 106 15.82 14.95 -4.46
CA ALA A 106 16.75 15.94 -3.92
C ALA A 106 16.03 17.20 -3.42
N ALA A 107 15.08 17.73 -4.19
CA ALA A 107 14.25 18.87 -3.80
C ALA A 107 13.38 18.62 -2.56
N ARG A 108 13.21 17.34 -2.16
CA ARG A 108 12.51 16.93 -0.94
C ARG A 108 13.46 16.51 0.19
N HIS A 109 14.76 16.78 0.06
CA HIS A 109 15.78 16.34 1.00
C HIS A 109 15.87 14.80 1.11
N LEU A 110 15.46 14.08 0.07
CA LEU A 110 15.45 12.62 -0.01
C LEU A 110 16.54 12.09 -0.97
N ALA A 111 17.63 12.84 -1.18
CA ALA A 111 18.72 12.43 -2.07
C ALA A 111 19.34 11.07 -1.69
N ALA A 112 19.30 10.68 -0.42
CA ALA A 112 19.74 9.36 0.05
C ALA A 112 18.91 8.18 -0.51
N ALA A 113 17.74 8.44 -1.07
CA ALA A 113 16.92 7.42 -1.73
C ALA A 113 17.29 7.21 -3.21
N ILE A 114 18.14 8.05 -3.79
CA ILE A 114 18.64 7.87 -5.15
C ILE A 114 19.46 6.58 -5.21
N GLY A 115 19.24 5.77 -6.25
CA GLY A 115 19.84 4.43 -6.37
C GLY A 115 19.15 3.34 -5.56
N ASN A 116 18.06 3.61 -4.83
CA ASN A 116 17.28 2.58 -4.15
C ASN A 116 16.65 1.60 -5.16
N ASP A 117 16.77 0.29 -4.91
CA ASP A 117 16.33 -0.77 -5.83
C ASP A 117 14.80 -0.85 -6.02
N ARG A 118 14.01 -0.16 -5.17
CA ARG A 118 12.55 -0.04 -5.27
C ARG A 118 12.07 1.22 -5.98
N LEU A 119 12.99 2.07 -6.41
CA LEU A 119 12.73 3.27 -7.19
C LEU A 119 13.33 3.13 -8.59
N ARG A 120 12.54 3.48 -9.59
CA ARG A 120 12.98 3.60 -10.98
C ARG A 120 12.48 4.90 -11.59
N TYR A 121 13.12 5.33 -12.66
CA TYR A 121 12.68 6.43 -13.50
C TYR A 121 12.36 5.94 -14.90
N ARG A 122 11.32 6.52 -15.50
CA ARG A 122 11.02 6.32 -16.92
C ARG A 122 10.41 7.57 -17.53
N ARG A 123 11.00 8.03 -18.64
CA ARG A 123 10.61 9.26 -19.35
C ARG A 123 9.24 9.16 -20.03
N ASP A 124 8.85 7.99 -20.51
CA ASP A 124 7.67 7.76 -21.36
C ASP A 124 6.62 6.88 -20.66
N THR A 125 6.31 7.14 -19.39
CA THR A 125 5.43 6.28 -18.59
C THR A 125 3.95 6.46 -18.96
N PRO A 126 3.19 5.38 -19.21
CA PRO A 126 1.75 5.48 -19.51
C PRO A 126 0.96 6.10 -18.35
N HIS A 127 0.06 7.04 -18.67
CA HIS A 127 -0.84 7.72 -17.73
C HIS A 127 -2.30 7.27 -17.93
N PRO A 128 -3.17 7.27 -16.89
CA PRO A 128 -4.57 6.88 -17.02
C PRO A 128 -5.37 7.64 -18.09
N SER A 129 -5.01 8.88 -18.40
CA SER A 129 -5.62 9.66 -19.49
C SER A 129 -5.25 9.19 -20.91
N GLY A 130 -4.36 8.20 -21.05
CA GLY A 130 -3.83 7.73 -22.34
C GLY A 130 -2.57 8.46 -22.80
N ALA A 131 -2.23 9.59 -22.18
CA ALA A 131 -0.97 10.30 -22.42
C ALA A 131 0.24 9.55 -21.82
N ARG A 132 1.45 10.06 -22.10
CA ARG A 132 2.70 9.55 -21.54
C ARG A 132 3.49 10.67 -20.90
N TRP A 133 4.07 10.39 -19.74
CA TRP A 133 4.75 11.38 -18.91
C TRP A 133 6.02 10.80 -18.27
N PRO A 134 7.04 11.62 -17.98
CA PRO A 134 8.09 11.24 -17.06
C PRO A 134 7.50 10.82 -15.73
N ALA A 135 8.03 9.76 -15.12
CA ALA A 135 7.57 9.32 -13.81
C ALA A 135 8.69 8.69 -12.99
N MET A 136 8.67 8.98 -11.70
CA MET A 136 9.25 8.09 -10.70
C MET A 136 8.30 6.91 -10.50
N ILE A 137 8.82 5.69 -10.56
CA ILE A 137 8.09 4.45 -10.41
C ILE A 137 8.54 3.78 -9.12
N CYS A 138 7.59 3.55 -8.21
CA CYS A 138 7.80 2.84 -6.97
C CYS A 138 7.26 1.41 -7.10
N ARG A 139 8.10 0.41 -6.81
CA ARG A 139 7.71 -1.00 -6.79
C ARG A 139 6.84 -1.31 -5.58
N ILE A 140 5.72 -2.00 -5.79
CA ILE A 140 4.82 -2.47 -4.72
C ILE A 140 4.92 -4.00 -4.64
N ASP A 141 5.35 -4.48 -3.48
CA ASP A 141 5.55 -5.90 -3.21
C ASP A 141 4.49 -6.44 -2.26
N ASN A 142 4.04 -7.68 -2.50
CA ASN A 142 3.17 -8.43 -1.58
C ASN A 142 3.94 -8.89 -0.32
N ALA A 143 3.25 -9.57 0.61
CA ALA A 143 3.84 -10.17 1.80
C ALA A 143 5.11 -10.99 1.50
N ALA A 144 5.07 -11.83 0.46
CA ALA A 144 6.15 -12.72 0.04
C ALA A 144 7.33 -12.02 -0.66
N GLY A 145 7.19 -10.74 -1.02
CA GLY A 145 8.24 -9.96 -1.71
C GLY A 145 8.10 -9.95 -3.24
N ASP A 146 7.02 -10.51 -3.79
CA ASP A 146 6.78 -10.48 -5.23
C ASP A 146 6.21 -9.13 -5.67
N LEU A 147 6.66 -8.64 -6.82
CA LEU A 147 6.08 -7.46 -7.45
C LEU A 147 4.64 -7.75 -7.85
N VAL A 148 3.71 -7.01 -7.26
CA VAL A 148 2.27 -7.11 -7.58
C VAL A 148 1.73 -5.87 -8.24
N ALA A 149 2.35 -4.71 -7.99
CA ALA A 149 1.92 -3.45 -8.55
C ALA A 149 3.09 -2.46 -8.63
N ILE A 150 2.82 -1.31 -9.24
CA ILE A 150 3.68 -0.13 -9.16
C ILE A 150 2.83 1.08 -8.83
N GLN A 151 3.42 2.06 -8.14
CA GLN A 151 2.91 3.42 -8.08
C GLN A 151 3.77 4.29 -9.00
N ARG A 152 3.13 5.11 -9.84
CA ARG A 152 3.81 6.11 -10.68
C ARG A 152 3.53 7.47 -10.09
N VAL A 153 4.56 8.27 -9.85
CA VAL A 153 4.48 9.70 -9.54
C VAL A 153 4.92 10.43 -10.79
N TYR A 154 4.00 11.11 -11.46
CA TYR A 154 4.29 11.79 -12.72
C TYR A 154 4.98 13.12 -12.46
N LEU A 155 6.01 13.37 -13.25
CA LEU A 155 6.93 14.49 -13.10
C LEU A 155 7.03 15.25 -14.42
N ASP A 156 7.37 16.54 -14.33
CA ASP A 156 7.91 17.26 -15.48
C ASP A 156 9.41 16.97 -15.66
N LEU A 157 10.05 17.59 -16.64
CA LEU A 157 11.48 17.36 -16.93
C LEU A 157 12.40 18.05 -15.91
N GLU A 158 11.88 18.98 -15.13
CA GLU A 158 12.57 19.70 -14.07
C GLU A 158 12.54 18.93 -12.74
N GLY A 159 11.77 17.83 -12.66
CA GLY A 159 11.63 17.03 -11.44
C GLY A 159 10.61 17.60 -10.45
N ARG A 160 9.66 18.40 -10.92
CA ARG A 160 8.47 18.81 -10.15
C ARG A 160 7.34 17.84 -10.46
N LYS A 161 6.31 17.82 -9.61
CA LYS A 161 5.07 17.08 -9.92
C LYS A 161 4.48 17.63 -11.21
N ALA A 162 4.16 16.75 -12.16
CA ALA A 162 3.50 17.16 -13.38
C ALA A 162 2.10 17.73 -13.07
N ASP A 163 1.69 18.74 -13.82
CA ASP A 163 0.34 19.32 -13.74
C ASP A 163 -0.66 18.45 -14.51
N VAL A 164 -0.95 17.27 -13.94
CA VAL A 164 -1.83 16.25 -14.52
C VAL A 164 -2.69 15.60 -13.45
N ASP A 165 -3.89 15.16 -13.85
CA ASP A 165 -4.80 14.41 -12.98
C ASP A 165 -5.05 12.98 -13.50
N PRO A 166 -4.71 11.92 -12.73
CA PRO A 166 -4.07 11.95 -11.42
C PRO A 166 -2.53 12.03 -11.50
N VAL A 167 -1.93 12.91 -10.70
CA VAL A 167 -0.46 13.05 -10.58
C VAL A 167 0.24 11.82 -9.98
N LYS A 168 -0.50 10.97 -9.26
CA LYS A 168 -0.04 9.67 -8.79
C LYS A 168 -1.01 8.58 -9.21
N ALA A 169 -0.52 7.50 -9.82
CA ALA A 169 -1.39 6.39 -10.26
C ALA A 169 -0.75 5.01 -10.06
N CYS A 170 -1.51 4.09 -9.48
CA CYS A 170 -1.10 2.70 -9.36
C CYS A 170 -1.45 1.89 -10.61
N LYS A 171 -0.67 0.83 -10.89
CA LYS A 171 -1.00 -0.23 -11.86
C LYS A 171 -0.78 -1.57 -11.18
N GLY A 172 -1.79 -2.44 -11.20
CA GLY A 172 -1.78 -3.72 -10.48
C GLY A 172 -2.52 -3.69 -9.13
N PRO A 173 -2.74 -4.85 -8.50
CA PRO A 173 -3.37 -4.95 -7.19
C PRO A 173 -2.45 -4.42 -6.06
N LEU A 174 -2.74 -3.22 -5.54
CA LEU A 174 -1.97 -2.63 -4.43
C LEU A 174 -2.34 -3.19 -3.05
N TRP A 175 -3.56 -3.72 -2.91
CA TRP A 175 -4.11 -4.10 -1.62
C TRP A 175 -3.34 -5.28 -1.02
N GLY A 176 -2.87 -5.15 0.22
CA GLY A 176 -1.98 -6.15 0.84
C GLY A 176 -0.49 -5.86 0.66
N GLY A 177 -0.13 -5.05 -0.34
CA GLY A 177 1.26 -4.72 -0.65
C GLY A 177 1.73 -3.40 -0.06
N ALA A 178 3.04 -3.19 -0.13
CA ALA A 178 3.72 -1.94 0.24
C ALA A 178 4.90 -1.67 -0.70
N ILE A 179 5.32 -0.41 -0.76
CA ILE A 179 6.65 -0.04 -1.28
C ILE A 179 7.64 -0.25 -0.13
N ARG A 180 8.60 -1.16 -0.28
CA ARG A 180 9.50 -1.62 0.81
C ARG A 180 10.94 -1.14 0.59
N PHE A 181 11.24 0.13 0.87
CA PHE A 181 12.55 0.73 0.56
C PHE A 181 13.73 0.03 1.22
N ALA A 182 13.50 -0.62 2.36
CA ALA A 182 14.42 -1.54 3.01
C ALA A 182 13.64 -2.56 3.85
N THR A 183 14.23 -3.71 4.17
CA THR A 183 13.61 -4.75 5.00
C THR A 183 14.28 -4.84 6.37
N GLY A 184 13.54 -5.33 7.36
CA GLY A 184 14.05 -5.52 8.71
C GLY A 184 12.97 -5.99 9.67
N PRO A 185 13.33 -6.50 10.86
CA PRO A 185 12.37 -6.94 11.86
C PRO A 185 11.64 -5.77 12.56
N GLU A 186 12.20 -4.57 12.43
CA GLU A 186 11.62 -3.30 12.86
C GLU A 186 11.60 -2.34 11.69
N ILE A 187 10.43 -1.76 11.42
CA ILE A 187 10.21 -0.88 10.28
C ILE A 187 9.45 0.37 10.71
N VAL A 188 9.54 1.42 9.90
CA VAL A 188 8.58 2.53 9.91
C VAL A 188 7.68 2.45 8.68
N VAL A 189 6.38 2.65 8.88
CA VAL A 189 5.36 2.67 7.83
C VAL A 189 4.70 4.04 7.80
N ALA A 190 4.62 4.66 6.62
CA ALA A 190 3.81 5.86 6.38
C ALA A 190 2.83 5.64 5.21
N GLU A 191 1.95 6.61 4.96
CA GLU A 191 1.00 6.53 3.84
C GLU A 191 1.70 6.67 2.49
N GLY A 192 2.37 7.80 2.25
CA GLY A 192 3.04 8.11 1.00
C GLY A 192 4.49 7.61 0.92
N PRO A 193 5.05 7.45 -0.30
CA PRO A 193 6.46 7.10 -0.46
C PRO A 193 7.39 8.19 0.09
N GLU A 194 7.06 9.47 -0.08
CA GLU A 194 7.88 10.58 0.41
C GLU A 194 7.91 10.61 1.95
N SER A 195 6.74 10.57 2.58
CA SER A 195 6.59 10.59 4.04
C SER A 195 7.24 9.36 4.68
N ALA A 196 7.18 8.19 4.02
CA ALA A 196 7.86 6.97 4.48
C ALA A 196 9.39 7.11 4.43
N LEU A 197 9.95 7.57 3.31
CA LEU A 197 11.39 7.80 3.18
C LEU A 197 11.88 8.83 4.20
N ALA A 198 11.14 9.91 4.38
CA ALA A 198 11.46 10.95 5.36
C ALA A 198 11.42 10.42 6.79
N ALA A 199 10.38 9.65 7.16
CA ALA A 199 10.29 9.02 8.47
C ALA A 199 11.42 8.00 8.69
N GLY A 200 11.78 7.21 7.68
CA GLY A 200 12.91 6.28 7.74
C GLY A 200 14.23 6.98 8.01
N HIS A 201 14.47 8.08 7.29
CA HIS A 201 15.65 8.92 7.49
C HIS A 201 15.70 9.52 8.91
N LEU A 202 14.59 10.13 9.36
CA LEU A 202 14.51 10.81 10.65
C LEU A 202 14.59 9.86 11.85
N LEU A 203 14.14 8.61 11.69
CA LEU A 203 14.09 7.62 12.76
C LEU A 203 15.20 6.56 12.67
N GLY A 204 15.98 6.54 11.59
CA GLY A 204 17.00 5.51 11.36
C GLY A 204 16.43 4.10 11.19
N LEU A 205 15.25 3.99 10.56
CA LEU A 205 14.52 2.71 10.41
C LEU A 205 14.28 2.36 8.93
N PRO A 206 14.24 1.06 8.58
CA PRO A 206 13.75 0.63 7.27
C PRO A 206 12.35 1.18 6.98
N ALA A 207 12.18 1.85 5.84
CA ALA A 207 10.97 2.60 5.50
C ALA A 207 10.07 1.85 4.53
N TRP A 208 8.78 1.81 4.84
CA TRP A 208 7.73 1.24 4.00
C TRP A 208 6.64 2.28 3.73
N SER A 209 6.15 2.37 2.50
CA SER A 209 4.94 3.12 2.18
C SER A 209 3.77 2.17 1.99
N ALA A 210 2.69 2.48 2.70
CA ALA A 210 1.40 1.82 2.55
C ALA A 210 0.59 2.33 1.35
N ILE A 211 1.13 3.25 0.54
CA ILE A 211 0.56 3.85 -0.67
C ILE A 211 -0.60 4.84 -0.41
N ASN A 212 -1.49 4.54 0.56
CA ASN A 212 -2.58 5.41 1.02
C ASN A 212 -3.13 4.98 2.40
N ALA A 213 -3.86 5.88 3.07
CA ALA A 213 -4.59 5.66 4.33
C ALA A 213 -5.40 4.35 4.37
N GLY A 214 -6.16 4.07 3.30
CA GLY A 214 -7.03 2.90 3.24
C GLY A 214 -6.26 1.59 3.33
N ASN A 215 -5.15 1.50 2.60
CA ASN A 215 -4.27 0.34 2.63
C ASN A 215 -3.46 0.33 3.94
N LEU A 216 -2.98 1.46 4.47
CA LEU A 216 -2.33 1.51 5.79
C LEU A 216 -3.23 0.89 6.88
N GLY A 217 -4.42 1.47 7.07
CA GLY A 217 -5.29 1.10 8.18
C GLY A 217 -5.82 -0.33 8.11
N LYS A 218 -6.00 -0.86 6.89
CA LYS A 218 -6.83 -2.07 6.73
C LYS A 218 -6.32 -3.07 5.69
N GLY A 219 -5.36 -2.69 4.85
CA GLY A 219 -4.98 -3.48 3.68
C GLY A 219 -3.61 -4.11 3.80
N LEU A 220 -2.62 -3.36 4.27
CA LEU A 220 -1.22 -3.74 4.29
C LEU A 220 -0.99 -4.98 5.14
N ILE A 221 -0.33 -5.97 4.54
CA ILE A 221 0.05 -7.20 5.20
C ILE A 221 1.54 -7.17 5.47
N LEU A 222 1.87 -7.27 6.76
CA LEU A 222 3.24 -7.35 7.20
C LEU A 222 3.67 -8.83 7.24
N PRO A 223 4.81 -9.17 6.64
CA PRO A 223 5.31 -10.53 6.68
C PRO A 223 5.78 -10.89 8.10
N PRO A 224 5.88 -12.19 8.44
CA PRO A 224 6.08 -12.65 9.82
C PRO A 224 7.35 -12.12 10.50
N GLU A 225 8.40 -11.81 9.72
CA GLU A 225 9.66 -11.28 10.22
C GLU A 225 9.53 -9.88 10.85
N VAL A 226 8.52 -9.10 10.44
CA VAL A 226 8.25 -7.76 10.97
C VAL A 226 7.54 -7.89 12.31
N ARG A 227 8.28 -7.61 13.39
CA ARG A 227 7.85 -7.75 14.79
C ARG A 227 7.58 -6.42 15.47
N ARG A 228 8.25 -5.35 15.04
CA ARG A 228 8.09 -3.99 15.57
C ARG A 228 7.75 -3.01 14.46
N VAL A 229 6.76 -2.17 14.70
CA VAL A 229 6.25 -1.23 13.71
C VAL A 229 6.10 0.15 14.32
N VAL A 230 6.73 1.11 13.68
CA VAL A 230 6.49 2.53 13.90
C VAL A 230 5.55 3.01 12.81
N ILE A 231 4.42 3.58 13.17
CA ILE A 231 3.51 4.19 12.20
C ILE A 231 3.78 5.68 12.20
N ALA A 232 4.32 6.19 11.10
CA ALA A 232 4.47 7.61 10.83
C ALA A 232 3.18 8.12 10.19
N ALA A 233 2.29 8.63 11.04
CA ALA A 233 0.98 9.13 10.62
C ALA A 233 1.09 10.58 10.14
N ASP A 234 0.42 10.88 9.04
CA ASP A 234 0.18 12.26 8.61
C ASP A 234 -0.72 12.94 9.68
N HIS A 235 -0.46 14.20 10.01
CA HIS A 235 -1.18 14.89 11.09
C HIS A 235 -2.52 15.46 10.59
N ASP A 236 -3.34 14.61 9.98
CA ASP A 236 -4.70 14.91 9.58
C ASP A 236 -5.68 13.82 10.06
N LYS A 237 -6.98 14.06 9.93
CA LYS A 237 -7.99 13.12 10.42
C LYS A 237 -7.91 11.75 9.74
N PRO A 238 -7.87 11.65 8.39
CA PRO A 238 -7.74 10.35 7.72
C PRO A 238 -6.49 9.57 8.11
N GLY A 239 -5.35 10.25 8.24
CA GLY A 239 -4.07 9.63 8.55
C GLY A 239 -3.98 9.11 9.96
N ILE A 240 -4.50 9.87 10.93
CA ILE A 240 -4.59 9.42 12.33
C ILE A 240 -5.55 8.22 12.44
N GLU A 241 -6.74 8.29 11.82
CA GLU A 241 -7.70 7.17 11.84
C GLU A 241 -7.12 5.89 11.21
N ALA A 242 -6.39 6.02 10.11
CA ALA A 242 -5.70 4.91 9.46
C ALA A 242 -4.59 4.33 10.35
N ALA A 243 -3.74 5.17 10.95
CA ALA A 243 -2.67 4.75 11.83
C ALA A 243 -3.19 4.01 13.06
N GLU A 244 -4.26 4.51 13.69
CA GLU A 244 -4.89 3.84 14.82
C GLU A 244 -5.51 2.50 14.45
N ALA A 245 -6.18 2.41 13.29
CA ALA A 245 -6.74 1.17 12.78
C ALA A 245 -5.64 0.12 12.53
N ALA A 246 -4.54 0.54 11.89
CA ALA A 246 -3.38 -0.30 11.66
C ALA A 246 -2.74 -0.75 13.00
N ALA A 247 -2.61 0.15 13.97
CA ALA A 247 -2.03 -0.16 15.26
C ALA A 247 -2.86 -1.19 16.05
N ARG A 248 -4.19 -1.04 16.09
CA ARG A 248 -5.09 -2.02 16.72
C ARG A 248 -4.92 -3.40 16.08
N ARG A 249 -4.96 -3.46 14.75
CA ARG A 249 -4.80 -4.69 13.99
C ARG A 249 -3.46 -5.36 14.21
N TRP A 250 -2.36 -4.63 14.05
CA TRP A 250 -1.03 -5.22 14.17
C TRP A 250 -0.67 -5.62 15.61
N LYS A 251 -1.22 -4.93 16.63
CA LYS A 251 -1.13 -5.38 18.03
C LYS A 251 -1.90 -6.70 18.25
N ALA A 252 -3.10 -6.83 17.69
CA ALA A 252 -3.86 -8.08 17.75
C ALA A 252 -3.16 -9.24 17.02
N GLU A 253 -2.37 -8.93 15.99
CA GLU A 253 -1.48 -9.89 15.31
C GLU A 253 -0.17 -10.16 16.09
N GLY A 254 0.01 -9.61 17.29
CA GLY A 254 1.16 -9.89 18.17
C GLY A 254 2.40 -9.02 17.91
N ARG A 255 2.29 -7.91 17.18
CA ARG A 255 3.41 -6.99 16.92
C ARG A 255 3.48 -5.89 17.96
N ALA A 256 4.69 -5.41 18.25
CA ALA A 256 4.87 -4.18 19.01
C ALA A 256 4.65 -2.98 18.07
N VAL A 257 3.73 -2.07 18.43
CA VAL A 257 3.35 -0.95 17.56
C VAL A 257 3.32 0.36 18.33
N ARG A 258 3.96 1.39 17.77
CA ARG A 258 3.84 2.78 18.22
C ARG A 258 3.45 3.69 17.05
N ILE A 259 2.69 4.74 17.35
CA ILE A 259 2.33 5.78 16.37
C ILE A 259 3.16 7.02 16.70
N VAL A 260 3.71 7.66 15.68
CA VAL A 260 4.32 8.98 15.73
C VAL A 260 3.67 9.85 14.67
N ARG A 261 3.64 11.15 14.92
CA ARG A 261 3.07 12.15 14.01
C ARG A 261 3.85 13.47 14.17
N PRO A 262 3.84 14.34 13.17
CA PRO A 262 4.33 15.71 13.30
C PRO A 262 3.59 16.48 14.41
N ASP A 263 4.21 17.52 14.98
CA ASP A 263 3.58 18.33 16.02
C ASP A 263 2.48 19.25 15.46
N LYS A 264 2.68 19.75 14.24
CA LYS A 264 1.78 20.69 13.58
C LYS A 264 0.69 19.96 12.79
N PRO A 265 -0.61 20.29 12.99
CA PRO A 265 -1.69 19.75 12.18
C PRO A 265 -1.54 20.08 10.69
N GLY A 266 -1.83 19.09 9.86
CA GLY A 266 -1.72 19.17 8.40
C GLY A 266 -0.35 18.83 7.83
N ASP A 267 0.70 18.78 8.65
CA ASP A 267 2.03 18.40 8.22
C ASP A 267 2.17 16.86 8.13
N ASP A 268 3.05 16.39 7.25
CA ASP A 268 3.54 15.02 7.22
C ASP A 268 5.05 14.92 7.57
N PHE A 269 5.63 13.71 7.54
CA PHE A 269 7.06 13.55 7.83
C PHE A 269 7.99 14.11 6.76
N ALA A 270 7.54 14.29 5.51
CA ALA A 270 8.32 14.96 4.48
C ALA A 270 8.41 16.47 4.78
N ASP A 271 7.33 17.09 5.28
CA ASP A 271 7.35 18.47 5.76
C ASP A 271 8.29 18.64 6.96
N VAL A 272 8.25 17.71 7.94
CA VAL A 272 9.16 17.73 9.10
C VAL A 272 10.62 17.66 8.67
N LEU A 273 10.94 16.80 7.68
CA LEU A 273 12.29 16.70 7.16
C LEU A 273 12.73 18.01 6.49
N ALA A 274 11.87 18.61 5.66
CA ALA A 274 12.16 19.87 5.00
C ALA A 274 12.40 21.02 6.00
N GLN A 275 11.58 21.10 7.06
CA GLN A 275 11.74 22.09 8.13
C GLN A 275 13.07 21.93 8.87
N ARG A 276 13.50 20.69 9.17
CA ARG A 276 14.80 20.43 9.82
C ARG A 276 15.98 20.77 8.91
N ALA A 277 15.87 20.50 7.62
CA ALA A 277 16.91 20.85 6.64
C ALA A 277 17.03 22.37 6.45
N GLY A 278 15.92 23.10 6.48
CA GLY A 278 15.90 24.57 6.38
C GLY A 278 16.29 25.31 7.66
N GLY A 279 16.15 24.67 8.83
CA GLY A 279 16.57 25.21 10.13
C GLY A 279 18.03 24.97 10.50
N ALA A 280 18.81 24.30 9.63
CA ALA A 280 20.22 23.99 9.83
C ALA A 280 21.19 25.08 9.29
N ASN A 281 20.71 26.32 9.14
CA ASN A 281 21.51 27.49 8.79
C ASN A 281 21.87 28.33 10.01
#